data_AF-A0A248ADI7-F1
#
_entry.id   AF-A0A248ADI7-F1
#
_cell.length_a   1.000
_cell.length_b   1.000
_cell.length_c   1.000
_cell.angle_alpha   90.00
_cell.angle_beta   90.00
_cell.angle_gamma   90.00
#
_symmetry.space_group_name_H-M   'P 1'
#
loop_
_entity.id
_entity.type
_entity.pdbx_description
1 polymer ?
#
loop_
_entity_poly.entity_id
_entity_poly.type
_entity_poly.pdbx_seq_one_letter_code
_entity_poly.pdbx_strand_id
1 'polypeptide(L)'
;GKQFKRGRYNDIINSGLNYGYSILRSFIKKELALHAFEMSLGINHRSKENPFNLADDIIEVFRPFVDNIVYKILFKKKLNTFDVNKKKLLPNVLYEKCVLDLKVMRLL
;
A
#
# COMPACT_ATOMS: atom_id res chain seq x y z
N GLY A 1 13.91 -10.36 1.57
CA GLY A 1 15.02 -11.34 1.50
C GLY A 1 15.82 -11.31 2.80
N LYS A 2 16.75 -12.25 3.01
CA LYS A 2 17.47 -12.42 4.30
C LYS A 2 18.19 -11.16 4.82
N GLN A 3 18.59 -10.25 3.94
CA GLN A 3 19.24 -8.98 4.30
C GLN A 3 18.29 -7.77 4.34
N PHE A 4 17.05 -7.91 3.86
CA PHE A 4 16.07 -6.83 3.89
C PHE A 4 15.42 -6.75 5.27
N LYS A 5 15.37 -5.55 5.84
CA LYS A 5 14.63 -5.27 7.07
C LYS A 5 13.58 -4.19 6.79
N ARG A 6 12.31 -4.50 7.08
CA ARG A 6 11.25 -3.49 7.10
C ARG A 6 11.47 -2.59 8.32
N GLY A 7 11.41 -1.27 8.16
CA GLY A 7 11.54 -0.36 9.29
C GLY A 7 11.84 1.07 8.89
N ARG A 8 12.36 1.86 9.84
CA ARG A 8 12.77 3.26 9.64
C ARG A 8 14.14 3.40 8.95
N TYR A 9 14.51 2.42 8.14
CA TYR A 9 15.75 2.45 7.36
C TYR A 9 15.55 3.33 6.14
N ASN A 10 16.54 4.17 5.84
CA ASN A 10 16.48 5.06 4.69
C ASN A 10 17.03 4.35 3.43
N ASP A 11 16.44 3.21 3.09
CA ASP A 11 16.71 2.52 1.84
C ASP A 11 15.57 2.72 0.84
N ILE A 12 15.91 2.55 -0.43
CA ILE A 12 15.00 2.78 -1.55
C ILE A 12 13.80 1.82 -1.55
N ILE A 13 13.94 0.60 -0.99
CA ILE A 13 12.86 -0.39 -0.98
C ILE A 13 11.85 0.02 0.07
N ASN A 14 12.29 0.33 1.30
CA ASN A 14 11.40 0.86 2.35
C ASN A 14 10.73 2.16 1.89
N SER A 15 11.45 3.04 1.18
CA SER A 15 10.88 4.25 0.59
C SER A 15 9.79 3.96 -0.44
N GLY A 16 10.01 3.01 -1.35
CA GLY A 16 9.03 2.57 -2.33
C GLY A 16 7.78 1.95 -1.68
N LEU A 17 7.98 1.07 -0.69
CA LEU A 17 6.91 0.45 0.08
C LEU A 17 6.08 1.51 0.82
N ASN A 18 6.72 2.41 1.57
CA ASN A 18 6.03 3.48 2.31
C ASN A 18 5.19 4.36 1.37
N TYR A 19 5.73 4.71 0.19
CA TYR A 19 5.03 5.53 -0.77
C TYR A 19 3.82 4.80 -1.39
N GLY A 20 4.01 3.54 -1.81
CA GLY A 20 2.92 2.72 -2.34
C GLY A 20 1.81 2.47 -1.32
N TYR A 21 2.16 2.16 -0.07
CA TYR A 21 1.16 2.01 1.00
C TYR A 21 0.42 3.31 1.28
N SER A 22 1.09 4.47 1.18
CA SER A 22 0.42 5.77 1.36
C SER A 22 -0.63 6.03 0.28
N ILE A 23 -0.37 5.65 -0.98
CA ILE A 23 -1.35 5.73 -2.08
C ILE A 23 -2.56 4.84 -1.78
N LEU A 24 -2.31 3.57 -1.47
CA LEU A 24 -3.35 2.57 -1.20
C LEU A 24 -4.19 2.95 0.03
N ARG A 25 -3.54 3.39 1.12
CA ARG A 25 -4.20 3.90 2.32
C ARG A 25 -5.08 5.10 2.02
N SER A 26 -4.62 6.00 1.15
CA SER A 26 -5.43 7.16 0.73
C SER A 26 -6.69 6.75 -0.03
N PHE A 27 -6.58 5.75 -0.90
CA PHE A 27 -7.72 5.19 -1.62
C PHE A 27 -8.73 4.56 -0.64
N ILE A 28 -8.27 3.70 0.27
CA ILE A 28 -9.13 3.06 1.28
C ILE A 28 -9.86 4.09 2.14
N LYS A 29 -9.14 5.11 2.66
CA LYS A 29 -9.76 6.18 3.44
C LYS A 29 -10.86 6.92 2.67
N LYS A 30 -10.63 7.17 1.38
CA LYS A 30 -11.63 7.81 0.51
C LYS A 30 -12.88 6.95 0.41
N GLU A 31 -12.74 5.65 0.13
CA GLU A 31 -13.88 4.74 0.03
C GLU A 31 -14.63 4.59 1.37
N LEU A 32 -13.90 4.50 2.49
CA LEU A 32 -14.51 4.49 3.83
C LEU A 32 -15.33 5.77 4.09
N ALA A 33 -14.78 6.93 3.73
CA ALA A 33 -15.49 8.20 3.88
C ALA A 33 -16.73 8.29 2.98
N LEU A 34 -16.66 7.80 1.73
CA LEU A 34 -17.81 7.73 0.81
C LEU A 34 -18.94 6.87 1.35
N HIS A 35 -18.62 5.82 2.10
CA HIS A 35 -19.58 4.92 2.72
C HIS A 35 -19.89 5.27 4.19
N ALA A 36 -19.48 6.46 4.65
CA ALA A 36 -19.75 6.98 6.01
C ALA A 36 -19.28 6.08 7.17
N PHE A 37 -18.17 5.35 6.97
CA PHE A 37 -17.57 4.57 8.05
C PHE A 37 -16.79 5.44 9.03
N GLU A 38 -16.89 5.11 10.32
CA GLU A 38 -16.06 5.70 11.37
C GLU A 38 -14.64 5.10 11.33
N MET A 39 -13.68 5.87 10.80
CA MET A 39 -12.33 5.39 10.52
C MET A 39 -11.46 5.25 11.77
N SER A 40 -11.80 5.91 12.88
CA SER A 40 -11.03 5.83 14.13
C SER A 40 -11.21 4.48 14.85
N LEU A 41 -12.30 3.77 14.56
CA LEU A 41 -12.63 2.46 15.13
C LEU A 41 -12.02 1.33 14.29
N GLY A 42 -10.77 0.97 14.61
CA GLY A 42 -10.15 -0.23 14.05
C GLY A 42 -10.66 -1.52 14.71
N ILE A 43 -10.48 -2.63 14.00
CA ILE A 43 -10.71 -3.99 14.47
C ILE A 43 -9.54 -4.38 15.41
N ASN A 44 -8.31 -4.25 14.92
CA ASN A 44 -7.09 -4.57 15.65
C ASN A 44 -6.27 -3.31 15.97
N HIS A 45 -6.18 -2.35 15.05
CA HIS A 45 -5.51 -1.09 15.32
C HIS A 45 -6.35 -0.22 16.30
N ARG A 46 -5.75 0.21 17.41
CA ARG A 46 -6.44 0.93 18.51
C ARG A 46 -5.69 2.18 18.98
N SER A 47 -4.86 2.76 18.12
CA SER A 47 -4.08 3.93 18.50
C SER A 47 -5.00 5.13 18.68
N LYS A 48 -4.91 5.79 19.84
CA LYS A 48 -5.65 7.04 20.14
C LYS A 48 -5.17 8.23 19.30
N GLU A 49 -3.95 8.15 18.77
CA GLU A 49 -3.33 9.21 17.97
C GLU A 49 -3.57 9.04 16.46
N ASN A 50 -4.08 7.88 16.03
CA ASN A 50 -4.32 7.57 14.64
C ASN A 50 -5.83 7.57 14.33
N PRO A 51 -6.37 8.60 13.65
CA PRO A 51 -7.80 8.67 13.33
C PRO A 51 -8.22 7.73 12.19
N PHE A 52 -7.31 6.89 11.68
CA PHE A 52 -7.55 6.02 10.52
C PHE A 52 -7.24 4.55 10.82
N ASN A 53 -7.46 4.11 12.06
CA ASN A 53 -7.21 2.72 12.47
C ASN A 53 -7.90 1.70 11.57
N LEU A 54 -9.16 1.92 11.19
CA LEU A 54 -9.89 1.00 10.31
C LEU A 54 -9.26 0.88 8.92
N ALA A 55 -8.75 1.99 8.37
CA ALA A 55 -8.05 1.97 7.10
C ALA A 55 -6.75 1.16 7.18
N ASP A 56 -6.07 1.19 8.33
CA ASP A 56 -4.85 0.42 8.59
C ASP A 56 -5.13 -1.06 8.85
N ASP A 57 -6.33 -1.42 9.29
CA ASP A 57 -6.76 -2.83 9.30
C ASP A 57 -7.08 -3.33 7.89
N ILE A 58 -7.84 -2.58 7.10
CA ILE A 58 -8.27 -3.00 5.75
C ILE A 58 -7.09 -3.08 4.77
N ILE A 59 -6.11 -2.17 4.90
CA ILE A 59 -4.97 -2.14 3.97
C ILE A 59 -4.18 -3.45 3.95
N GLU A 60 -4.15 -4.21 5.05
CA GLU A 60 -3.36 -5.45 5.17
C GLU A 60 -3.68 -6.46 4.07
N VAL A 61 -4.95 -6.56 3.62
CA VAL A 61 -5.37 -7.45 2.53
C VAL A 61 -4.75 -7.04 1.19
N PHE A 62 -4.50 -5.75 1.00
CA PHE A 62 -4.06 -5.17 -0.27
C PHE A 62 -2.57 -4.84 -0.30
N ARG A 63 -1.83 -4.98 0.82
CA ARG A 63 -0.37 -4.77 0.85
C ARG A 63 0.40 -5.61 -0.19
N PRO A 64 0.05 -6.87 -0.49
CA PRO A 64 0.74 -7.66 -1.51
C PRO A 64 0.79 -7.01 -2.91
N PHE A 65 -0.19 -6.15 -3.23
CA PHE A 65 -0.23 -5.44 -4.51
C PHE A 65 0.92 -4.43 -4.61
N VAL A 66 1.12 -3.63 -3.55
CA VAL A 66 2.25 -2.70 -3.43
C VAL A 66 3.56 -3.48 -3.42
N ASP A 67 3.63 -4.54 -2.61
CA ASP A 67 4.85 -5.34 -2.45
C ASP A 67 5.32 -5.91 -3.79
N ASN A 68 4.40 -6.43 -4.60
CA ASN A 68 4.69 -6.98 -5.92
C ASN A 68 5.22 -5.91 -6.89
N ILE A 69 4.58 -4.73 -6.94
CA ILE A 69 5.02 -3.65 -7.83
C ILE A 69 6.40 -3.13 -7.41
N VAL A 70 6.60 -2.87 -6.11
CA VAL A 70 7.89 -2.40 -5.58
C VAL A 70 8.98 -3.44 -5.81
N TYR A 71 8.68 -4.72 -5.61
CA TYR A 71 9.61 -5.82 -5.92
C TYR A 71 10.00 -5.82 -7.41
N LYS A 72 9.03 -5.72 -8.32
CA LYS A 72 9.28 -5.71 -9.77
C LYS A 72 10.11 -4.50 -10.21
N ILE A 73 9.83 -3.32 -9.67
CA ILE A 73 10.45 -2.07 -10.12
C ILE A 73 11.83 -1.86 -9.48
N LEU A 74 11.97 -2.08 -8.17
CA LEU A 74 13.19 -1.72 -7.43
C LEU A 74 14.09 -2.93 -7.21
N PHE A 75 13.54 -4.02 -6.67
CA PHE A 75 14.34 -5.17 -6.25
C PHE A 75 14.82 -5.99 -7.46
N LYS A 76 13.89 -6.40 -8.34
CA LYS A 76 14.20 -7.26 -9.50
C LYS A 76 15.10 -6.56 -10.51
N LYS A 77 14.91 -5.26 -10.72
CA LYS A 77 15.74 -4.45 -11.62
C LYS A 77 17.04 -3.93 -10.97
N LYS A 78 17.29 -4.24 -9.68
CA LYS A 78 18.45 -3.79 -8.90
C LYS A 78 18.73 -2.29 -9.06
N LEU A 79 17.68 -1.47 -8.97
CA LEU A 79 17.82 -0.03 -9.14
C LEU A 79 18.39 0.59 -7.87
N ASN A 80 19.15 1.67 -8.00
CA ASN A 80 19.78 2.36 -6.86
C ASN A 80 19.06 3.66 -6.48
N THR A 81 18.09 4.10 -7.28
CA THR A 81 17.38 5.36 -7.07
C THR A 81 15.87 5.17 -7.11
N PHE A 82 15.14 5.94 -6.30
CA PHE A 82 13.69 6.01 -6.29
C PHE A 82 13.21 7.44 -6.64
N ASP A 83 13.39 7.78 -7.91
CA ASP A 83 13.07 9.09 -8.49
C ASP A 83 11.57 9.26 -8.82
N VAL A 84 11.22 10.45 -9.32
CA VAL A 84 9.85 10.82 -9.71
C VAL A 84 9.29 9.87 -10.78
N ASN A 85 10.10 9.43 -11.74
CA ASN A 85 9.63 8.54 -12.81
C ASN A 85 9.21 7.18 -12.25
N LYS A 86 9.95 6.65 -11.27
CA LYS A 86 9.57 5.42 -10.58
C LYS A 86 8.35 5.60 -9.68
N LYS A 87 8.21 6.76 -9.01
CA LYS A 87 7.02 7.07 -8.20
C LYS A 87 5.74 7.08 -9.04
N LYS A 88 5.80 7.59 -10.28
CA LYS A 88 4.67 7.59 -11.24
C LYS A 88 4.13 6.20 -11.59
N LEU A 89 4.91 5.14 -11.36
CA LEU A 89 4.47 3.77 -11.61
C LEU A 89 3.65 3.18 -10.44
N LEU A 90 3.77 3.72 -9.24
CA LEU A 90 3.10 3.16 -8.06
C LEU A 90 1.58 3.37 -8.00
N PRO A 91 0.99 4.45 -8.57
CA PRO A 91 -0.46 4.55 -8.74
C PRO A 91 -1.09 3.37 -9.49
N ASN A 92 -0.32 2.64 -10.31
CA ASN A 92 -0.80 1.44 -11.00
C ASN A 92 -1.26 0.33 -10.04
N VAL A 93 -0.90 0.40 -8.76
CA VAL A 93 -1.40 -0.52 -7.72
C VAL A 93 -2.93 -0.60 -7.67
N LEU A 94 -3.62 0.50 -7.99
CA LEU A 94 -5.08 0.56 -7.97
C LEU A 94 -5.71 -0.17 -9.16
N TYR A 95 -4.95 -0.34 -10.25
CA TYR A 95 -5.41 -0.99 -11.48
C TYR A 95 -4.93 -2.44 -11.63
N GLU A 96 -4.19 -2.95 -10.64
CA GLU A 96 -3.77 -4.35 -10.61
C GLU A 96 -5.01 -5.25 -10.53
N LYS A 97 -5.02 -6.28 -11.38
CA LYS A 97 -6.13 -7.23 -11.45
C LYS A 97 -6.02 -8.22 -10.29
N CYS A 98 -7.14 -8.49 -9.65
CA CYS A 98 -7.29 -9.61 -8.71
C CYS A 98 -8.51 -10.45 -9.07
N VAL A 99 -8.58 -11.66 -8.52
CA VAL A 99 -9.76 -12.51 -8.63
C VAL A 99 -10.47 -12.47 -7.29
N LEU A 100 -11.72 -12.04 -7.31
CA LEU A 100 -12.64 -12.04 -6.16
C LEU A 100 -13.94 -12.69 -6.62
N ASP A 101 -14.38 -13.72 -5.90
CA ASP A 101 -15.61 -14.48 -6.22
C ASP A 101 -15.71 -14.92 -7.69
N LEU A 102 -14.61 -15.51 -8.20
CA LEU A 102 -14.46 -15.99 -9.59
C LEU A 102 -14.55 -14.89 -10.66
N LYS A 103 -14.54 -13.61 -10.28
CA LYS A 103 -14.56 -12.46 -11.19
C LYS A 103 -13.22 -11.74 -11.15
N VAL A 104 -12.79 -11.25 -12.31
CA VAL A 104 -11.61 -10.38 -12.40
C VAL A 104 -12.03 -8.97 -12.03
N MET A 105 -11.45 -8.45 -10.95
CA MET A 105 -11.72 -7.12 -10.41
C MET A 105 -10.45 -6.28 -10.32
N ARG A 106 -10.63 -5.00 -10.04
CA ARG A 106 -9.58 -4.00 -9.74
C ARG A 106 -10.12 -3.08 -8.65
N LEU A 107 -9.24 -2.35 -7.97
CA LEU A 107 -9.66 -1.34 -7.00
C LEU A 107 -10.26 -0.11 -7.69
N LEU A 108 -9.69 0.28 -8.83
CA LEU A 108 -10.14 1.40 -9.66
C LEU A 108 -10.34 0.99 -11.12
#